data_AF-A0A9N8EI07-F1
#
_entry.id   AF-A0A9N8EI07-F1
#
_cell.length_a   1.000
_cell.length_b   1.000
_cell.length_c   1.000
_cell.angle_alpha   90.00
_cell.angle_beta   90.00
_cell.angle_gamma   90.00
#
_symmetry.space_group_name_H-M   'P 1'
#
loop_
_entity.id
_entity.type
_entity.pdbx_description
1 polymer ?
#
loop_
_entity_poly.entity_id
_entity_poly.type
_entity_poly.pdbx_seq_one_letter_code
_entity_poly.pdbx_strand_id
1 'polypeptide(L)'
;MPFHNNYADGSPRPLLRGWLHGMGALTFIPLVYMNWNDIPTPATPAMIAICCVFVFSSLVHLVPWKSEKFLEALTRVDKSCILAVCVTSFMAPQLLESEACKPDFSYSLATVAIPVTMSIIGVLCGLGPVVFASCGIAFASIFWFYGLQVDDSEFFYCSVGCLVLYGLGLSLYAGQVGGHKSFWGYHEWMHLIVTLGIAVNTRGVFVLSSYTDEICSTGSIVAESATQAGLFDDLLWLGIQ
;
A
#
# COMPACT_ATOMS: atom_id res chain seq x y z
N MET A 1 -20.39 17.83 -24.51
CA MET A 1 -19.79 16.92 -23.52
C MET A 1 -18.67 17.64 -22.77
N PRO A 2 -18.98 18.49 -21.77
CA PRO A 2 -18.00 19.40 -21.14
C PRO A 2 -17.09 18.72 -20.09
N PHE A 3 -17.51 17.58 -19.53
CA PHE A 3 -16.86 16.93 -18.37
C PHE A 3 -15.64 16.05 -18.69
N HIS A 4 -15.17 16.03 -19.94
CA HIS A 4 -14.15 15.06 -20.38
C HIS A 4 -12.78 15.68 -20.68
N ASN A 5 -12.70 17.01 -20.75
CA ASN A 5 -11.44 17.70 -20.98
C ASN A 5 -10.71 18.04 -19.69
N ASN A 6 -11.43 18.13 -18.56
CA ASN A 6 -10.89 18.51 -17.26
C ASN A 6 -11.34 17.52 -16.16
N TYR A 7 -10.54 17.34 -15.11
CA TYR A 7 -10.91 16.52 -13.95
C TYR A 7 -11.80 17.26 -12.95
N ALA A 8 -12.21 16.55 -11.88
CA ALA A 8 -12.91 17.12 -10.73
C ALA A 8 -12.11 18.20 -9.98
N ASP A 9 -10.78 18.24 -10.15
CA ASP A 9 -9.92 19.32 -9.64
C ASP A 9 -9.70 20.47 -10.65
N GLY A 10 -10.34 20.39 -11.82
CA GLY A 10 -10.27 21.41 -12.87
C GLY A 10 -9.09 21.26 -13.84
N SER A 11 -8.15 20.33 -13.62
CA SER A 11 -6.98 20.19 -14.51
C SER A 11 -7.23 19.36 -15.78
N PRO A 12 -6.47 19.53 -16.88
CA PRO A 12 -6.75 18.85 -18.15
C PRO A 12 -6.58 17.33 -18.02
N ARG A 13 -7.48 16.54 -18.62
CA ARG A 13 -7.46 15.05 -18.61
C ARG A 13 -6.46 14.50 -19.65
N PRO A 14 -5.29 13.94 -19.26
CA PRO A 14 -4.34 13.32 -20.17
C PRO A 14 -4.90 12.04 -20.74
N LEU A 15 -4.50 11.77 -21.99
CA LEU A 15 -4.86 10.58 -22.75
C LEU A 15 -4.52 9.25 -22.05
N LEU A 16 -3.51 9.24 -21.17
CA LEU A 16 -2.99 8.04 -20.51
C LEU A 16 -3.42 7.91 -19.04
N ARG A 17 -4.36 8.74 -18.54
CA ARG A 17 -4.77 8.63 -17.15
C ARG A 17 -5.58 7.35 -16.92
N GLY A 18 -5.18 6.58 -15.91
CA GLY A 18 -5.77 5.28 -15.58
C GLY A 18 -5.28 4.14 -16.45
N TRP A 19 -4.50 4.41 -17.51
CA TRP A 19 -3.96 3.38 -18.39
C TRP A 19 -3.00 2.46 -17.65
N LEU A 20 -2.18 3.03 -16.74
CA LEU A 20 -1.23 2.27 -15.95
C LEU A 20 -1.91 1.26 -15.02
N HIS A 21 -2.94 1.68 -14.29
CA HIS A 21 -3.77 0.78 -13.49
C HIS A 21 -4.61 -0.17 -14.37
N GLY A 22 -4.98 0.24 -15.59
CA GLY A 22 -5.67 -0.61 -16.56
C GLY A 22 -4.80 -1.76 -17.05
N MET A 23 -3.54 -1.46 -17.38
CA MET A 23 -2.53 -2.47 -17.68
C MET A 23 -2.26 -3.35 -16.46
N GLY A 24 -2.18 -2.76 -15.26
CA GLY A 24 -2.10 -3.51 -14.00
C GLY A 24 -3.26 -4.48 -13.81
N ALA A 25 -4.51 -4.06 -14.10
CA ALA A 25 -5.68 -4.94 -14.05
C ALA A 25 -5.55 -6.09 -15.06
N LEU A 26 -5.14 -5.80 -16.29
CA LEU A 26 -4.99 -6.79 -17.36
C LEU A 26 -3.86 -7.80 -17.12
N THR A 27 -2.83 -7.45 -16.35
CA THR A 27 -1.71 -8.35 -16.05
C THR A 27 -1.87 -9.03 -14.69
N PHE A 28 -2.13 -8.25 -13.63
CA PHE A 28 -2.14 -8.74 -12.26
C PHE A 28 -3.35 -9.63 -11.96
N ILE A 29 -4.55 -9.30 -12.46
CA ILE A 29 -5.75 -10.09 -12.18
C ILE A 29 -5.65 -11.51 -12.77
N PRO A 30 -5.24 -11.69 -14.05
CA PRO A 30 -5.00 -13.04 -14.57
C PRO A 30 -3.93 -13.79 -13.78
N LEU A 31 -2.85 -13.13 -13.36
CA LEU A 31 -1.80 -13.77 -12.55
C LEU A 31 -2.36 -14.26 -11.21
N VAL A 32 -3.11 -13.42 -10.48
CA VAL A 32 -3.78 -13.80 -9.23
C VAL A 32 -4.78 -14.95 -9.47
N TYR A 33 -5.55 -14.89 -10.55
CA TYR A 33 -6.52 -15.92 -10.88
C TYR A 33 -5.85 -17.27 -11.22
N MET A 34 -4.79 -17.27 -12.03
CA MET A 34 -4.08 -18.48 -12.43
C MET A 34 -3.35 -19.15 -11.25
N ASN A 35 -2.92 -18.37 -10.26
CA ASN A 35 -2.19 -18.87 -9.09
C ASN A 35 -3.08 -18.88 -7.84
N TRP A 36 -4.41 -18.80 -7.96
CA TRP A 36 -5.31 -18.60 -6.81
C TRP A 36 -5.12 -19.64 -5.70
N ASN A 37 -4.91 -20.89 -6.07
CA ASN A 37 -4.70 -21.99 -5.11
C ASN A 37 -3.31 -21.97 -4.47
N ASP A 38 -2.35 -21.25 -5.06
CA ASP A 38 -0.97 -21.15 -4.60
C ASP A 38 -0.71 -19.86 -3.79
N ILE A 39 -1.68 -18.95 -3.72
CA ILE A 39 -1.59 -17.74 -2.90
C ILE A 39 -1.80 -18.14 -1.43
N PRO A 40 -0.83 -17.85 -0.53
CA PRO A 40 -0.99 -18.12 0.88
C PRO A 40 -2.20 -17.40 1.46
N THR A 41 -2.94 -18.07 2.36
CA THR A 41 -4.11 -17.50 3.05
C THR A 41 -3.86 -16.10 3.65
N PRO A 42 -2.70 -15.81 4.29
CA PRO A 42 -2.42 -14.47 4.81
C PRO A 42 -2.31 -13.39 3.73
N ALA A 43 -1.92 -13.76 2.51
CA ALA A 43 -1.76 -12.85 1.38
C ALA A 43 -3.06 -12.59 0.60
N THR A 44 -4.00 -13.54 0.63
CA THR A 44 -5.23 -13.50 -0.17
C THR A 44 -6.02 -12.19 -0.06
N PRO A 45 -6.30 -11.65 1.15
CA PRO A 45 -7.06 -10.40 1.27
C PRO A 45 -6.36 -9.21 0.61
N ALA A 46 -5.03 -9.14 0.70
CA ALA A 46 -4.23 -8.10 0.07
C ALA A 46 -4.27 -8.21 -1.45
N MET A 47 -4.18 -9.43 -2.00
CA MET A 47 -4.26 -9.66 -3.45
C MET A 47 -5.61 -9.22 -4.01
N ILE A 48 -6.72 -9.54 -3.32
CA ILE A 48 -8.06 -9.09 -3.71
C ILE A 48 -8.15 -7.56 -3.68
N ALA A 49 -7.66 -6.93 -2.61
CA ALA A 49 -7.71 -5.49 -2.47
C ALA A 49 -6.92 -4.77 -3.58
N ILE A 50 -5.75 -5.29 -3.94
CA ILE A 50 -4.92 -4.79 -5.05
C ILE A 50 -5.67 -4.91 -6.39
N CYS A 51 -6.30 -6.06 -6.66
CA CYS A 51 -7.14 -6.24 -7.84
C CYS A 51 -8.26 -5.19 -7.90
N CYS A 52 -8.93 -4.92 -6.77
CA CYS A 52 -9.95 -3.88 -6.69
C CYS A 52 -9.38 -2.48 -6.98
N VAL A 53 -8.21 -2.12 -6.46
CA VAL A 53 -7.55 -0.84 -6.78
C VAL A 53 -7.37 -0.70 -8.28
N PHE A 54 -6.80 -1.71 -8.94
CA PHE A 54 -6.58 -1.63 -10.39
C PHE A 54 -7.90 -1.50 -11.17
N VAL A 55 -8.95 -2.25 -10.80
CA VAL A 55 -10.25 -2.15 -11.45
C VAL A 55 -10.89 -0.78 -11.24
N PHE A 56 -11.09 -0.36 -9.99
CA PHE A 56 -11.85 0.85 -9.69
C PHE A 56 -11.11 2.11 -10.13
N SER A 57 -9.79 2.16 -9.97
CA SER A 57 -9.00 3.29 -10.46
C SER A 57 -9.05 3.40 -11.98
N SER A 58 -8.96 2.26 -12.68
CA SER A 58 -9.12 2.23 -14.14
C SER A 58 -10.50 2.70 -14.57
N LEU A 59 -11.55 2.25 -13.89
CA LEU A 59 -12.93 2.65 -14.18
C LEU A 59 -13.14 4.16 -14.01
N VAL A 60 -12.65 4.76 -12.91
CA VAL A 60 -12.75 6.20 -12.66
C VAL A 60 -12.07 7.02 -13.77
N HIS A 61 -10.96 6.52 -14.31
CA HIS A 61 -10.11 7.29 -15.20
C HIS A 61 -10.31 7.00 -16.70
N LEU A 62 -10.59 5.77 -17.09
CA LEU A 62 -10.74 5.37 -18.50
C LEU A 62 -12.17 5.51 -19.00
N VAL A 63 -13.18 5.31 -18.14
CA VAL A 63 -14.57 5.30 -18.59
C VAL A 63 -15.12 6.73 -18.63
N PRO A 64 -15.75 7.15 -19.74
CA PRO A 64 -16.42 8.45 -19.85
C PRO A 64 -17.82 8.38 -19.21
N TRP A 65 -17.88 8.50 -17.88
CA TRP A 65 -19.13 8.45 -17.14
C TRP A 65 -20.05 9.64 -17.48
N LYS A 66 -21.33 9.36 -17.73
CA LYS A 66 -22.35 10.38 -18.03
C LYS A 66 -22.95 11.04 -16.78
N SER A 67 -22.86 10.39 -15.62
CA SER A 67 -23.46 10.84 -14.37
C SER A 67 -22.37 11.26 -13.39
N GLU A 68 -22.38 12.54 -13.01
CA GLU A 68 -21.46 13.09 -12.00
C GLU A 68 -21.57 12.35 -10.67
N LYS A 69 -22.81 12.08 -10.21
CA LYS A 69 -23.05 11.34 -8.97
C LYS A 69 -22.44 9.95 -9.00
N PHE A 70 -22.48 9.30 -10.17
CA PHE A 70 -21.89 7.97 -10.33
C PHE A 70 -20.37 8.02 -10.34
N LEU A 71 -19.77 9.00 -11.03
CA LEU A 71 -18.33 9.24 -11.01
C LEU A 71 -17.83 9.57 -9.59
N GLU A 72 -18.58 10.38 -8.85
CA GLU A 72 -18.27 10.71 -7.46
C GLU A 72 -18.29 9.45 -6.57
N ALA A 73 -19.34 8.63 -6.69
CA ALA A 73 -19.42 7.36 -5.97
C ALA A 73 -18.24 6.43 -6.31
N LEU A 74 -17.92 6.26 -7.60
CA LEU A 74 -16.76 5.47 -8.01
C LEU A 74 -15.43 6.02 -7.50
N THR A 75 -15.27 7.34 -7.47
CA THR A 75 -14.06 7.98 -6.93
C THR A 75 -13.91 7.70 -5.43
N ARG A 76 -15.02 7.64 -4.69
CA ARG A 76 -15.00 7.24 -3.28
C ARG A 76 -14.62 5.77 -3.13
N VAL A 77 -15.15 4.89 -3.99
CA VAL A 77 -14.78 3.45 -3.99
C VAL A 77 -13.31 3.25 -4.32
N ASP A 78 -12.79 3.91 -5.36
CA ASP A 78 -11.37 3.87 -5.74
C ASP A 78 -10.45 4.24 -4.57
N LYS A 79 -10.74 5.35 -3.88
CA LYS A 79 -10.01 5.76 -2.67
C LYS A 79 -10.12 4.73 -1.54
N SER A 80 -11.29 4.13 -1.36
CA SER A 80 -11.50 3.06 -0.36
C SER A 80 -10.74 1.77 -0.69
N CYS A 81 -10.50 1.47 -1.97
CA CYS A 81 -9.69 0.31 -2.35
C CYS A 81 -8.22 0.47 -1.94
N ILE A 82 -7.67 1.69 -2.03
CA ILE A 82 -6.30 1.97 -1.55
C ILE A 82 -6.21 1.73 -0.05
N LEU A 83 -7.22 2.16 0.71
CA LEU A 83 -7.33 1.82 2.12
C LEU A 83 -7.39 0.31 2.33
N ALA A 84 -8.23 -0.40 1.57
CA ALA A 84 -8.36 -1.84 1.71
C ALA A 84 -7.01 -2.55 1.53
N VAL A 85 -6.16 -2.11 0.58
CA VAL A 85 -4.80 -2.65 0.40
C VAL A 85 -3.99 -2.46 1.67
N CYS A 86 -4.01 -1.27 2.24
CA CYS A 86 -3.30 -0.97 3.49
C CYS A 86 -3.79 -1.92 4.60
N VAL A 87 -5.08 -1.93 4.90
CA VAL A 87 -5.70 -2.74 5.95
C VAL A 87 -5.37 -4.21 5.82
N THR A 88 -5.58 -4.77 4.63
CA THR A 88 -5.39 -6.21 4.39
C THR A 88 -3.92 -6.61 4.43
N SER A 89 -3.01 -5.74 3.96
CA SER A 89 -1.57 -5.97 4.11
C SER A 89 -1.14 -5.93 5.57
N PHE A 90 -1.84 -5.14 6.41
CA PHE A 90 -1.52 -5.00 7.83
C PHE A 90 -2.22 -6.03 8.72
N MET A 91 -3.29 -6.64 8.22
CA MET A 91 -3.91 -7.82 8.83
C MET A 91 -3.18 -9.11 8.47
N ALA A 92 -2.33 -9.13 7.44
CA ALA A 92 -1.59 -10.33 7.04
C ALA A 92 -0.88 -11.04 8.22
N PRO A 93 -0.24 -10.34 9.18
CA PRO A 93 0.35 -11.02 10.32
C PRO A 93 -0.66 -11.65 11.28
N GLN A 94 -1.88 -11.11 11.39
CA GLN A 94 -2.95 -11.70 12.19
C GLN A 94 -3.53 -12.97 11.55
N LEU A 95 -3.29 -13.15 10.24
CA LEU A 95 -3.74 -14.31 9.47
C LEU A 95 -2.67 -15.41 9.37
N LEU A 96 -1.50 -15.21 9.98
CA LEU A 96 -0.47 -16.24 10.08
C LEU A 96 -1.00 -17.42 10.91
N GLU A 97 -0.65 -18.63 10.49
CA GLU A 97 -1.01 -19.86 11.21
C GLU A 97 -0.26 -19.97 12.55
N SER A 98 0.94 -19.41 12.61
CA SER A 98 1.78 -19.32 13.81
C SER A 98 1.20 -18.32 14.81
N GLU A 99 0.82 -18.80 16.01
CA GLU A 99 0.45 -17.93 17.14
C GLU A 99 1.67 -17.13 17.65
N ALA A 100 2.88 -17.66 17.51
CA ALA A 100 4.11 -16.98 17.94
C ALA A 100 4.43 -15.72 17.11
N CYS A 101 4.00 -15.69 15.85
CA CYS A 101 4.19 -14.55 14.95
C CYS A 101 3.04 -13.52 15.01
N LYS A 102 1.98 -13.78 15.77
CA LYS A 102 0.83 -12.87 15.86
C LYS A 102 1.17 -11.67 16.72
N PRO A 103 1.05 -10.45 16.18
CA PRO A 103 1.35 -9.27 16.96
C PRO A 103 0.23 -9.03 17.98
N ASP A 104 0.56 -8.31 19.05
CA ASP A 104 -0.36 -8.06 20.14
C ASP A 104 -1.58 -7.21 19.73
N PHE A 105 -2.54 -7.07 20.64
CA PHE A 105 -3.72 -6.27 20.36
C PHE A 105 -3.39 -4.79 20.13
N SER A 106 -2.35 -4.26 20.79
CA SER A 106 -1.96 -2.86 20.65
C SER A 106 -1.40 -2.54 19.25
N TYR A 107 -0.65 -3.48 18.66
CA TYR A 107 -0.25 -3.45 17.26
C TYR A 107 -1.47 -3.36 16.34
N SER A 108 -2.46 -4.23 16.54
CA SER A 108 -3.66 -4.27 15.70
C SER A 108 -4.45 -2.96 15.80
N LEU A 109 -4.49 -2.35 16.98
CA LEU A 109 -5.10 -1.04 17.17
C LEU A 109 -4.35 0.06 16.40
N ALA A 110 -3.01 0.08 16.49
CA ALA A 110 -2.16 1.12 15.90
C ALA A 110 -2.01 1.01 14.38
N THR A 111 -2.01 -0.20 13.83
CA THR A 111 -1.73 -0.49 12.41
C THR A 111 -2.99 -0.71 11.59
N VAL A 112 -4.07 -1.20 12.23
CA VAL A 112 -5.33 -1.50 11.55
C VAL A 112 -6.42 -0.53 11.99
N ALA A 113 -6.84 -0.57 13.25
CA ALA A 113 -8.04 0.17 13.68
C ALA A 113 -7.93 1.69 13.47
N ILE A 114 -6.85 2.32 13.94
CA ILE A 114 -6.66 3.77 13.81
C ILE A 114 -6.59 4.21 12.34
N PRO A 115 -5.72 3.62 11.49
CA PRO A 115 -5.67 3.96 10.07
C PRO A 115 -6.98 3.71 9.32
N VAL A 116 -7.68 2.61 9.61
CA VAL A 116 -9.00 2.30 9.05
C VAL A 116 -9.99 3.41 9.39
N THR A 117 -10.13 3.72 10.68
CA THR A 117 -11.09 4.72 11.15
C THR A 117 -10.81 6.09 10.55
N MET A 118 -9.55 6.53 10.56
CA MET A 118 -9.14 7.79 9.93
C MET A 118 -9.47 7.83 8.44
N SER A 119 -9.22 6.73 7.74
CA SER A 119 -9.48 6.65 6.29
C SER A 119 -10.97 6.61 5.97
N ILE A 120 -11.78 5.90 6.76
CA ILE A 120 -13.25 5.91 6.64
C ILE A 120 -13.76 7.34 6.81
N ILE A 121 -13.32 8.04 7.86
CA ILE A 121 -13.67 9.45 8.08
C ILE A 121 -13.22 10.30 6.89
N GLY A 122 -11.99 10.10 6.40
CA GLY A 122 -11.44 10.79 5.24
C GLY A 122 -12.30 10.59 3.98
N VAL A 123 -12.74 9.37 3.70
CA VAL A 123 -13.63 9.05 2.56
C VAL A 123 -15.00 9.68 2.74
N LEU A 124 -15.60 9.55 3.93
CA LEU A 124 -16.96 10.08 4.21
C LEU A 124 -17.02 11.61 4.18
N CYS A 125 -15.97 12.27 4.67
CA CYS A 125 -15.86 13.73 4.68
C CYS A 125 -15.26 14.31 3.40
N GLY A 126 -14.89 13.48 2.42
CA GLY A 126 -14.25 13.92 1.18
C GLY A 126 -12.81 14.47 1.36
N LEU A 127 -12.18 14.19 2.50
CA LEU A 127 -10.85 14.65 2.86
C LEU A 127 -9.79 13.67 2.33
N GLY A 128 -9.49 13.78 1.03
CA GLY A 128 -8.43 13.01 0.37
C GLY A 128 -7.12 12.94 1.16
N PRO A 129 -6.57 14.07 1.66
CA PRO A 129 -5.32 14.06 2.45
C PRO A 129 -5.36 13.19 3.71
N VAL A 130 -6.52 13.08 4.37
CA VAL A 130 -6.68 12.27 5.58
C VAL A 130 -6.53 10.78 5.27
N VAL A 131 -7.04 10.33 4.11
CA VAL A 131 -6.91 8.93 3.63
C VAL A 131 -5.45 8.58 3.34
N PHE A 132 -4.64 9.55 2.92
CA PHE A 132 -3.23 9.29 2.67
C PHE A 132 -2.37 9.40 3.95
N ALA A 133 -2.71 10.31 4.87
CA ALA A 133 -2.05 10.41 6.17
C ALA A 133 -2.22 9.13 6.98
N SER A 134 -3.41 8.54 6.96
CA SER A 134 -3.67 7.24 7.60
C SER A 134 -2.88 6.10 6.95
N CYS A 135 -2.74 6.06 5.62
CA CYS A 135 -1.85 5.12 4.95
C CYS A 135 -0.40 5.28 5.44
N GLY A 136 0.08 6.52 5.55
CA GLY A 136 1.42 6.83 6.07
C GLY A 136 1.63 6.37 7.52
N ILE A 137 0.67 6.64 8.41
CA ILE A 137 0.71 6.17 9.82
C ILE A 137 0.82 4.65 9.86
N ALA A 138 0.05 3.96 9.03
CA ALA A 138 0.00 2.52 9.04
C ALA A 138 1.29 1.88 8.53
N PHE A 139 1.90 2.42 7.46
CA PHE A 139 3.22 1.99 7.00
C PHE A 139 4.33 2.28 8.03
N ALA A 140 4.31 3.44 8.68
CA ALA A 140 5.26 3.77 9.74
C ALA A 140 5.15 2.80 10.93
N SER A 141 3.93 2.45 11.32
CA SER A 141 3.68 1.47 12.38
C SER A 141 4.20 0.07 11.99
N ILE A 142 4.00 -0.40 10.76
CA ILE A 142 4.58 -1.69 10.32
C ILE A 142 6.09 -1.66 10.31
N PHE A 143 6.68 -0.60 9.76
CA PHE A 143 8.14 -0.48 9.75
C PHE A 143 8.70 -0.55 11.18
N TRP A 144 8.05 0.14 12.13
CA TRP A 144 8.44 0.11 13.53
C TRP A 144 8.36 -1.29 14.14
N PHE A 145 7.24 -1.99 13.91
CA PHE A 145 6.99 -3.26 14.57
C PHE A 145 7.64 -4.46 13.89
N TYR A 146 7.59 -4.57 12.57
CA TYR A 146 8.18 -5.71 11.87
C TYR A 146 9.57 -5.39 11.31
N GLY A 147 9.77 -4.19 10.77
CA GLY A 147 11.07 -3.81 10.21
C GLY A 147 12.18 -3.69 11.26
N LEU A 148 11.85 -3.32 12.50
CA LEU A 148 12.85 -3.17 13.56
C LEU A 148 12.88 -4.33 14.56
N GLN A 149 11.85 -5.19 14.61
CA GLN A 149 11.79 -6.30 15.57
C GLN A 149 11.98 -7.68 14.93
N VAL A 150 11.81 -7.80 13.62
CA VAL A 150 12.09 -9.06 12.90
C VAL A 150 13.43 -8.91 12.19
N ASP A 151 14.35 -9.84 12.47
CA ASP A 151 15.67 -9.92 11.82
C ASP A 151 15.54 -10.57 10.43
N ASP A 152 14.78 -9.92 9.55
CA ASP A 152 14.61 -10.31 8.15
C ASP A 152 14.89 -9.11 7.26
N SER A 153 16.08 -9.12 6.65
CA SER A 153 16.52 -8.06 5.75
C SER A 153 15.60 -7.87 4.55
N GLU A 154 14.99 -8.92 4.01
CA GLU A 154 14.12 -8.82 2.85
C GLU A 154 12.80 -8.11 3.22
N PHE A 155 12.18 -8.50 4.33
CA PHE A 155 10.98 -7.84 4.83
C PHE A 155 11.26 -6.38 5.23
N PHE A 156 12.43 -6.12 5.83
CA PHE A 156 12.88 -4.77 6.13
C PHE A 156 12.96 -3.90 4.87
N TYR A 157 13.65 -4.37 3.82
CA TYR A 157 13.76 -3.62 2.56
C TYR A 157 12.41 -3.44 1.86
N CYS A 158 11.52 -4.43 1.92
CA CYS A 158 10.15 -4.27 1.41
C CYS A 158 9.39 -3.18 2.18
N SER A 159 9.53 -3.15 3.50
CA SER A 159 8.88 -2.14 4.36
C SER A 159 9.40 -0.72 4.09
N VAL A 160 10.72 -0.56 3.98
CA VAL A 160 11.35 0.73 3.60
C VAL A 160 10.92 1.13 2.19
N GLY A 161 10.93 0.19 1.24
CA GLY A 161 10.52 0.44 -0.14
C GLY A 161 9.07 0.91 -0.23
N CYS A 162 8.15 0.25 0.49
CA CYS A 162 6.76 0.68 0.61
C CYS A 162 6.64 2.09 1.19
N LEU A 163 7.33 2.37 2.31
CA LEU A 163 7.31 3.69 2.96
C LEU A 163 7.75 4.80 1.99
N VAL A 164 8.86 4.58 1.27
CA VAL A 164 9.40 5.54 0.31
C VAL A 164 8.47 5.73 -0.88
N LEU A 165 7.99 4.64 -1.48
CA LEU A 165 7.14 4.71 -2.68
C LEU A 165 5.78 5.34 -2.35
N TYR A 166 5.08 4.87 -1.32
CA TYR A 166 3.80 5.48 -0.94
C TYR A 166 3.95 6.92 -0.43
N GLY A 167 5.01 7.22 0.31
CA GLY A 167 5.33 8.59 0.75
C GLY A 167 5.61 9.54 -0.42
N LEU A 168 6.35 9.07 -1.43
CA LEU A 168 6.59 9.82 -2.66
C LEU A 168 5.31 10.00 -3.47
N GLY A 169 4.51 8.94 -3.63
CA GLY A 169 3.20 9.01 -4.31
C GLY A 169 2.26 10.02 -3.67
N LEU A 170 2.19 10.03 -2.34
CA LEU A 170 1.45 11.03 -1.58
C LEU A 170 2.01 12.45 -1.79
N SER A 171 3.33 12.62 -1.71
CA SER A 171 3.97 13.93 -1.89
C SER A 171 3.71 14.49 -3.29
N LEU A 172 3.78 13.65 -4.33
CA LEU A 172 3.42 14.01 -5.70
C LEU A 172 1.95 14.46 -5.80
N TYR A 173 1.04 13.74 -5.13
CA TYR A 173 -0.39 14.06 -5.14
C TYR A 173 -0.72 15.35 -4.39
N ALA A 174 -0.24 15.48 -3.14
CA ALA A 174 -0.55 16.61 -2.27
C ALA A 174 0.15 17.90 -2.72
N GLY A 175 1.41 17.79 -3.14
CA GLY A 175 2.19 18.93 -3.64
C GLY A 175 1.93 19.25 -5.10
N GLN A 176 1.16 18.42 -5.82
CA GLN A 176 0.94 18.50 -7.27
C GLN A 176 2.26 18.68 -8.03
N VAL A 177 3.32 18.02 -7.55
CA VAL A 177 4.69 18.22 -8.01
C VAL A 177 4.82 17.74 -9.45
N GLY A 178 5.32 18.61 -10.33
CA GLY A 178 5.35 18.37 -11.78
C GLY A 178 4.17 18.97 -12.55
N GLY A 179 3.17 19.51 -11.84
CA GLY A 179 2.09 20.31 -12.39
C GLY A 179 1.10 19.55 -13.29
N HIS A 180 0.20 20.32 -13.90
CA HIS A 180 -0.84 19.82 -14.79
C HIS A 180 -0.32 19.80 -16.24
N LYS A 181 0.22 18.67 -16.67
CA LYS A 181 0.67 18.46 -18.04
C LYS A 181 -0.38 17.70 -18.86
N SER A 182 -0.45 17.98 -20.15
CA SER A 182 -1.45 17.43 -21.07
C SER A 182 -1.34 15.92 -21.34
N PHE A 183 -0.17 15.32 -21.10
CA PHE A 183 0.09 13.90 -21.42
C PHE A 183 0.51 13.07 -20.21
N TRP A 184 1.29 13.66 -19.31
CA TRP A 184 1.85 12.98 -18.14
C TRP A 184 2.14 13.99 -17.03
N GLY A 185 1.21 14.11 -16.07
CA GLY A 185 1.27 15.05 -14.97
C GLY A 185 1.61 14.39 -13.64
N TYR A 186 1.46 15.16 -12.56
CA TYR A 186 1.70 14.70 -11.19
C TYR A 186 0.89 13.43 -10.83
N HIS A 187 -0.30 13.29 -11.40
CA HIS A 187 -1.21 12.20 -11.11
C HIS A 187 -0.77 10.88 -11.75
N GLU A 188 -0.26 10.92 -12.99
CA GLU A 188 0.32 9.75 -13.65
C GLU A 188 1.61 9.30 -12.96
N TRP A 189 2.45 10.24 -12.52
CA TRP A 189 3.60 9.92 -11.67
C TRP A 189 3.17 9.27 -10.36
N MET A 190 2.12 9.79 -9.72
CA MET A 190 1.57 9.17 -8.51
C MET A 190 1.11 7.74 -8.77
N HIS A 191 0.34 7.46 -9.84
CA HIS A 191 -0.08 6.09 -10.18
C HIS A 191 1.11 5.16 -10.45
N LEU A 192 2.13 5.62 -11.18
CA LEU A 192 3.33 4.83 -11.42
C LEU A 192 4.00 4.45 -10.10
N ILE A 193 4.25 5.43 -9.23
CA ILE A 193 4.91 5.23 -7.94
C ILE A 193 4.08 4.33 -7.02
N VAL A 194 2.76 4.55 -6.94
CA VAL A 194 1.84 3.70 -6.15
C VAL A 194 1.82 2.28 -6.68
N THR A 195 1.87 2.08 -8.00
CA THR A 195 1.93 0.73 -8.60
C THR A 195 3.24 0.02 -8.29
N LEU A 196 4.36 0.73 -8.29
CA LEU A 196 5.64 0.17 -7.80
C LEU A 196 5.53 -0.18 -6.31
N GLY A 197 4.90 0.68 -5.50
CA GLY A 197 4.63 0.41 -4.09
C GLY A 197 3.78 -0.84 -3.88
N ILE A 198 2.76 -1.06 -4.72
CA ILE A 198 1.93 -2.27 -4.73
C ILE A 198 2.77 -3.51 -5.05
N ALA A 199 3.72 -3.42 -5.98
CA ALA A 199 4.61 -4.54 -6.31
C ALA A 199 5.53 -4.91 -5.14
N VAL A 200 6.14 -3.91 -4.48
CA VAL A 200 6.96 -4.13 -3.28
C VAL A 200 6.11 -4.67 -2.12
N ASN A 201 4.92 -4.12 -1.91
CA ASN A 201 3.98 -4.60 -0.89
C ASN A 201 3.55 -6.04 -1.13
N THR A 202 3.27 -6.40 -2.39
CA THR A 202 2.97 -7.78 -2.78
C THR A 202 4.11 -8.69 -2.36
N ARG A 203 5.37 -8.36 -2.69
CA ARG A 203 6.53 -9.14 -2.26
C ARG A 203 6.60 -9.28 -0.74
N GLY A 204 6.47 -8.17 0.01
CA GLY A 204 6.51 -8.18 1.47
C GLY A 204 5.44 -9.06 2.10
N VAL A 205 4.21 -9.04 1.58
CA VAL A 205 3.11 -9.89 2.05
C VAL A 205 3.39 -11.38 1.77
N PHE A 206 3.99 -11.71 0.62
CA PHE A 206 4.40 -13.10 0.32
C PHE A 206 5.56 -13.57 1.22
N VAL A 207 6.55 -12.71 1.49
CA VAL A 207 7.65 -13.02 2.42
C VAL A 207 7.09 -13.29 3.81
N LEU A 208 6.24 -12.40 4.32
CA LEU A 208 5.58 -12.57 5.62
C LEU A 208 4.78 -13.87 5.69
N SER A 209 4.10 -14.24 4.59
CA SER A 209 3.30 -15.46 4.53
C SER A 209 4.12 -16.75 4.61
N SER A 210 5.44 -16.67 4.50
CA SER A 210 6.36 -17.80 4.68
C SER A 210 6.86 -17.97 6.11
N TYR A 211 6.50 -17.05 7.03
CA TYR A 211 6.97 -17.08 8.41
C TYR A 211 6.33 -18.23 9.19
N THR A 212 7.17 -18.97 9.88
CA THR A 212 6.81 -20.12 10.72
C THR A 212 7.09 -19.82 12.20
N ASP A 213 6.54 -20.63 13.11
CA ASP A 213 6.82 -20.54 14.54
C ASP A 213 8.33 -20.56 14.84
N GLU A 214 9.11 -21.32 14.07
CA GLU A 214 10.56 -21.42 14.24
C GLU A 214 11.25 -20.07 14.00
N ILE A 215 10.91 -19.39 12.89
CA ILE A 215 11.46 -18.07 12.53
C ILE A 215 11.16 -17.03 13.62
N CYS A 216 9.92 -16.99 14.11
CA CYS A 216 9.48 -16.01 15.11
C CYS A 216 9.99 -16.31 16.52
N SER A 217 10.20 -17.59 16.87
CA SER A 217 10.71 -17.99 18.18
C SER A 217 12.23 -17.84 18.31
N THR A 218 13.01 -17.99 17.24
CA THR A 218 14.45 -17.65 17.26
C THR A 218 14.71 -16.14 17.34
N GLY A 219 13.82 -15.31 16.80
CA GLY A 219 13.92 -13.84 16.89
C GLY A 219 13.65 -13.29 18.30
N SER A 220 12.79 -13.95 19.09
CA SER A 220 12.49 -13.51 20.47
C SER A 220 13.69 -13.69 21.42
N ILE A 221 14.56 -14.67 21.14
CA ILE A 221 15.81 -14.90 21.90
C ILE A 221 16.83 -13.77 21.64
N VAL A 222 16.75 -13.08 20.50
CA VAL A 222 17.65 -11.97 20.15
C VAL A 222 17.08 -10.62 20.61
N ALA A 223 15.76 -10.43 20.65
CA ALA A 223 15.14 -9.19 21.15
C ALA A 223 15.40 -8.93 22.65
N GLU A 224 15.57 -9.99 23.46
CA GLU A 224 16.00 -9.87 24.86
C GLU A 224 17.48 -9.49 25.03
N SER A 225 18.33 -9.74 24.01
CA SER A 225 19.75 -9.35 24.04
C SER A 225 20.06 -8.02 23.34
N ALA A 226 19.26 -7.64 22.33
CA ALA A 226 19.39 -6.37 21.61
C ALA A 226 18.90 -5.15 22.43
N THR A 227 18.11 -5.36 23.49
CA THR A 227 17.81 -4.30 24.48
C THR A 227 18.98 -4.05 25.46
N GLN A 228 20.04 -4.87 25.43
CA GLN A 228 21.25 -4.68 26.25
C GLN A 228 22.56 -4.46 25.48
N ALA A 229 22.61 -4.66 24.17
CA ALA A 229 23.84 -4.45 23.41
C ALA A 229 23.55 -3.91 22.00
N GLY A 230 24.17 -2.78 21.66
CA GLY A 230 24.46 -2.48 20.25
C GLY A 230 23.74 -1.28 19.63
N LEU A 231 23.73 -0.11 20.28
CA LEU A 231 23.37 1.16 19.61
C LEU A 231 24.56 1.80 18.85
N PHE A 232 25.66 1.07 18.57
CA PHE A 232 26.88 1.72 18.06
C PHE A 232 27.71 1.01 16.97
N ASP A 233 27.43 -0.23 16.56
CA ASP A 233 28.40 -0.96 15.71
C ASP A 233 28.04 -1.08 14.20
N ASP A 234 26.82 -0.82 13.75
CA ASP A 234 26.43 -1.10 12.35
C ASP A 234 26.49 0.09 11.37
N LEU A 235 27.14 1.19 11.74
CA LEU A 235 27.41 2.32 10.82
C LEU A 235 28.63 2.07 9.90
N LEU A 236 29.15 0.84 9.81
CA LEU A 236 30.41 0.51 9.14
C LEU A 236 30.29 -0.42 7.92
N TRP A 237 29.11 -0.51 7.29
CA TRP A 237 28.91 -1.33 6.07
C TRP A 237 28.50 -0.56 4.82
N LEU A 238 29.05 0.65 4.64
CA LEU A 238 29.09 1.35 3.36
C LEU A 238 30.53 1.40 2.82
N GLY A 239 30.95 0.35 2.10
CA GLY A 239 32.01 0.44 1.09
C GLY A 239 33.14 -0.59 1.17
N ILE A 240 33.34 -1.28 0.03
CA ILE A 240 34.51 -2.11 -0.37
C ILE A 240 34.45 -3.53 0.25
N GLN A 241 34.27 -4.65 -0.48
CA GLN A 241 34.67 -5.07 -1.83
C GLN A 241 33.55 -5.84 -2.56
#